data_AF-A0A2E1VUU5-F1
#
_entry.id   AF-A0A2E1VUU5-F1
#
_cell.length_a   1.000
_cell.length_b   1.000
_cell.length_c   1.000
_cell.angle_alpha   90.00
_cell.angle_beta   90.00
_cell.angle_gamma   90.00
#
_symmetry.space_group_name_H-M   'P 1'
#
loop_
_entity.id
_entity.type
_entity.pdbx_description
1 polymer ?
#
loop_
_entity_poly.entity_id
_entity_poly.type
_entity_poly.pdbx_seq_one_letter_code
_entity_poly.pdbx_strand_id
1 'polypeptide(L)' 'MQLSENHRGVPGTGQIDFSAVCAALKVQNFDGWLVVEAFSRIDPELGDMLRIWRDLASDWQLVAQQGLRVIDQAWNEAS' A
#
# COMPACT_ATOMS: atom_id res chain seq x y z
N MET A 1 -7.17 4.69 -7.56
CA MET A 1 -6.85 5.05 -6.16
C MET A 1 -5.51 4.41 -5.83
N GLN A 2 -4.57 5.18 -5.28
CA GLN A 2 -3.29 4.63 -4.80
C GLN A 2 -3.40 4.31 -3.32
N LEU A 3 -2.97 3.12 -2.93
CA LEU A 3 -2.94 2.64 -1.55
C LEU A 3 -1.48 2.47 -1.15
N SER A 4 -1.01 3.39 -0.32
CA SER A 4 0.35 3.42 0.22
C SER A 4 0.24 3.48 1.73
N GLU A 5 1.04 2.67 2.42
CA GLU A 5 1.16 2.73 3.89
C GLU A 5 1.67 4.11 4.36
N ASN A 6 1.46 4.45 5.63
CA ASN A 6 1.84 5.76 6.19
C ASN A 6 3.33 6.09 6.04
N HIS A 7 4.17 5.05 6.09
CA HIS A 7 5.61 5.16 5.86
C HIS A 7 6.04 4.77 4.44
N ARG A 8 5.07 4.51 3.54
CA ARG A 8 5.27 4.11 2.13
C ARG A 8 6.07 2.82 1.91
N GLY A 9 6.06 1.93 2.90
CA GLY A 9 6.67 0.60 2.83
C GLY A 9 5.63 -0.47 2.51
N VAL A 10 5.89 -1.71 2.95
CA VAL A 10 4.97 -2.83 2.76
C VAL A 10 3.60 -2.55 3.40
N PRO A 11 2.47 -2.68 2.68
CA PRO A 11 1.15 -2.48 3.26
C PRO A 11 0.87 -3.40 4.45
N GLY A 12 0.25 -2.85 5.50
CA GLY A 12 -0.12 -3.59 6.72
C GLY A 12 1.01 -3.68 7.75
N THR A 13 2.15 -3.03 7.52
CA THR A 13 3.21 -2.91 8.53
C THR A 13 3.24 -1.53 9.22
N GLY A 14 2.27 -0.67 8.90
CA GLY A 14 2.16 0.67 9.44
C GLY A 14 0.89 0.88 10.24
N GLN A 15 0.26 2.04 10.05
CA GLN A 15 -0.86 2.51 10.88
C GLN A 15 -2.10 2.87 10.06
N ILE A 16 -2.06 2.74 8.74
CA ILE A 16 -3.25 3.01 7.94
C ILE A 16 -4.30 1.92 8.19
N ASP A 17 -5.51 2.37 8.50
CA ASP A 17 -6.69 1.52 8.52
C ASP A 17 -7.22 1.33 7.09
N PHE A 18 -6.67 0.34 6.38
CA PHE A 18 -7.11 0.02 5.02
C PHE A 18 -8.56 -0.46 4.97
N SER A 19 -9.09 -1.05 6.05
CA SER A 19 -10.49 -1.49 6.10
C SER A 19 -11.44 -0.30 6.05
N ALA A 20 -11.17 0.73 6.86
CA ALA A 20 -11.94 1.97 6.85
C ALA A 20 -11.86 2.69 5.48
N VAL A 21 -10.67 2.70 4.85
CA VAL A 21 -10.49 3.25 3.49
C VAL A 21 -11.34 2.49 2.48
N CYS A 22 -11.27 1.15 2.47
CA CYS A 22 -12.03 0.32 1.55
C CYS A 22 -13.55 0.47 1.77
N ALA A 23 -14.02 0.53 3.02
CA ALA A 23 -15.43 0.77 3.35
C ALA A 23 -15.91 2.12 2.81
N ALA A 24 -15.14 3.19 3.00
CA ALA A 24 -15.48 4.51 2.47
C ALA A 24 -15.56 4.49 0.92
N LEU A 25 -14.65 3.80 0.24
CA LEU A 25 -14.68 3.66 -1.21
C LEU A 25 -15.91 2.88 -1.69
N LYS A 26 -16.29 1.79 -1.01
CA LYS A 26 -17.51 1.03 -1.31
C LYS A 26 -18.78 1.86 -1.12
N VAL A 27 -18.89 2.61 -0.03
CA VAL A 27 -20.03 3.50 0.24
C VAL A 27 -20.22 4.53 -0.88
N GLN A 28 -19.13 4.97 -1.51
CA GLN A 28 -19.16 5.89 -2.65
C GLN A 28 -19.33 5.19 -4.01
N ASN A 29 -19.55 3.87 -4.04
CA ASN A 29 -19.64 3.06 -5.25
C ASN A 29 -18.40 3.21 -6.17
N PHE A 30 -17.21 3.28 -5.58
CA PHE A 30 -15.97 3.34 -6.35
C PHE A 30 -15.74 2.01 -7.11
N ASP A 31 -15.63 2.08 -8.43
CA ASP A 31 -15.45 0.94 -9.34
C ASP A 31 -14.10 0.93 -10.07
N GLY A 32 -13.22 1.87 -9.72
CA GLY A 32 -11.91 2.00 -10.34
C GLY A 32 -10.83 1.09 -9.75
N TRP A 33 -9.62 1.20 -10.29
CA TRP A 33 -8.47 0.42 -9.83
C TRP A 33 -7.99 0.84 -8.43
N LEU A 34 -7.71 -0.16 -7.61
CA LEU A 34 -6.89 -0.04 -6.40
C LEU A 34 -5.46 -0.46 -6.74
N VAL A 35 -4.52 0.47 -6.60
CA VAL A 35 -3.11 0.26 -6.97
C VAL A 35 -2.26 0.40 -5.72
N VAL A 36 -1.53 -0.66 -5.35
CA VAL A 36 -0.56 -0.60 -4.26
C VAL A 36 0.67 0.19 -4.73
N GLU A 37 1.07 1.20 -3.94
CA GLU A 37 2.29 1.97 -4.15
C GLU A 37 3.18 1.86 -2.90
N ALA A 38 4.43 1.42 -3.08
CA ALA A 38 5.42 1.34 -2.01
C ALA A 38 6.82 1.58 -2.58
N PHE A 39 7.77 1.95 -1.70
CA PHE A 39 9.13 2.30 -2.07
C PHE A 39 10.15 1.62 -1.18
N SER A 40 11.33 1.41 -1.74
CA SER A 40 12.51 0.88 -1.06
C SER A 40 13.75 1.66 -1.50
N ARG A 41 14.92 1.30 -0.96
CA ARG A 41 16.22 1.83 -1.40
C ARG A 41 16.91 0.94 -2.45
N ILE A 42 16.19 -0.02 -3.04
CA ILE A 42 16.73 -0.93 -4.08
C ILE A 42 17.22 -0.12 -5.30
N ASP A 43 16.52 0.98 -5.63
CA ASP A 43 16.96 2.00 -6.57
C ASP A 43 17.39 3.25 -5.78
N PRO A 44 18.69 3.56 -5.66
CA PRO A 44 19.17 4.69 -4.90
C PRO A 44 18.77 6.05 -5.47
N GLU A 45 18.71 6.21 -6.80
CA GLU A 45 18.37 7.48 -7.44
C GLU A 45 16.89 7.81 -7.18
N LEU A 46 16.01 6.82 -7.39
CA LEU A 46 14.60 6.95 -7.09
C LEU A 46 14.38 7.17 -5.58
N GLY A 47 15.12 6.43 -4.74
CA GLY A 47 15.07 6.56 -3.29
C GLY A 47 15.40 7.97 -2.82
N ASP A 48 16.45 8.59 -3.37
CA ASP A 48 16.85 9.95 -3.02
C ASP A 48 15.85 11.00 -3.55
N MET A 49 15.35 10.84 -4.78
CA MET A 49 14.30 11.70 -5.35
C MET A 49 13.02 11.69 -4.50
N LEU A 50 12.66 10.54 -3.94
CA LEU A 50 11.44 10.35 -3.14
C LEU A 50 11.67 10.44 -1.62
N ARG A 51 12.88 10.80 -1.19
CA ARG A 51 13.29 10.97 0.21
C ARG A 51 13.10 9.70 1.06
N ILE A 52 13.41 8.55 0.49
CA ILE A 52 13.33 7.24 1.15
C ILE A 52 14.65 6.96 1.85
N TRP A 53 14.77 7.36 3.11
CA TRP A 53 16.02 7.23 3.88
C TRP A 53 16.21 5.89 4.58
N ARG A 54 15.15 5.09 4.72
CA ARG A 54 15.15 3.80 5.40
C ARG A 54 14.94 2.68 4.40
N ASP A 55 15.45 1.50 4.72
CA ASP A 55 15.08 0.29 4.00
C ASP A 55 13.70 -0.17 4.50
N LEU A 56 12.71 -0.13 3.61
CA LEU A 56 11.28 -0.31 3.95
C LEU A 56 10.68 -1.58 3.35
N ALA A 57 11.39 -2.24 2.42
CA ALA A 57 10.99 -3.48 1.79
C ALA A 57 12.22 -4.19 1.20
N SER A 58 12.37 -5.47 1.50
CA SER A 58 13.50 -6.29 1.05
C SER A 58 13.51 -6.55 -0.46
N ASP A 59 12.33 -6.67 -1.06
CA ASP A 59 12.12 -6.92 -2.48
C ASP A 59 10.69 -6.54 -2.90
N TRP A 60 10.47 -6.51 -4.22
CA TRP A 60 9.18 -6.12 -4.80
C TRP A 60 8.12 -7.23 -4.69
N GLN A 61 8.51 -8.52 -4.62
CA GLN A 61 7.56 -9.62 -4.49
C GLN A 61 6.86 -9.58 -3.14
N LEU A 62 7.57 -9.26 -2.07
CA LEU A 62 7.01 -9.07 -0.74
C LEU A 62 5.94 -7.98 -0.75
N VAL A 63 6.23 -6.84 -1.36
CA VAL A 63 5.26 -5.74 -1.51
C VAL A 63 4.03 -6.21 -2.27
N ALA A 64 4.21 -6.90 -3.41
CA ALA A 64 3.11 -7.34 -4.24
C ALA A 64 2.21 -8.36 -3.53
N GLN A 65 2.81 -9.39 -2.91
CA GLN A 65 2.07 -10.46 -2.23
C GLN A 65 1.37 -9.96 -0.97
N GLN A 66 2.07 -9.20 -0.13
CA GLN A 66 1.50 -8.68 1.10
C GLN A 66 0.48 -7.57 0.82
N GLY A 67 0.77 -6.70 -0.14
CA GLY A 67 -0.16 -5.68 -0.60
C GLY A 67 -1.45 -6.29 -1.13
N LEU A 68 -1.37 -7.31 -2.00
CA LEU A 68 -2.55 -8.01 -2.48
C LEU A 68 -3.36 -8.62 -1.33
N ARG A 69 -2.69 -9.32 -0.41
CA ARG A 69 -3.35 -9.95 0.75
C ARG A 69 -4.09 -8.92 1.61
N VAL A 70 -3.43 -7.84 2.00
CA VAL A 70 -3.99 -6.82 2.91
C VAL A 70 -5.15 -6.08 2.25
N ILE A 71 -4.99 -5.67 0.98
CA ILE A 71 -6.01 -4.90 0.29
C ILE A 71 -7.21 -5.78 -0.12
N ASP A 72 -6.98 -7.02 -0.56
CA ASP A 72 -8.07 -7.95 -0.88
C ASP A 72 -8.88 -8.30 0.37
N GLN A 73 -8.21 -8.58 1.49
CA GLN A 73 -8.90 -8.80 2.77
C GLN A 73 -9.70 -7.57 3.21
N ALA A 74 -9.07 -6.39 3.22
CA ALA A 74 -9.75 -5.14 3.59
C ALA A 74 -10.95 -4.84 2.68
N TRP A 75 -10.82 -5.08 1.38
CA TRP A 75 -11.91 -4.90 0.43
C TRP A 75 -13.04 -5.89 0.67
N ASN A 76 -12.75 -7.17 0.88
CA ASN A 76 -13.78 -8.20 1.02
C ASN A 76 -14.50 -8.13 2.38
N GLU A 77 -13.83 -7.71 3.44
CA GLU A 77 -14.39 -7.57 4.79
C GLU A 77 -15.08 -6.22 5.03
N ALA A 78 -14.78 -5.19 4.22
CA ALA A 78 -15.44 -3.89 4.29
C ALA A 78 -16.94 -4.01 3.98
N SER A 79 -17.78 -3.57 4.92
CA SER A 79 -19.25 -3.56 4.83
C SER A 79 -19.78 -2.36 4.06
#